data_AF-A0A136MFE6-F1
#
_entry.id   AF-A0A136MFE6-F1
#
_cell.length_a   1.000
_cell.length_b   1.000
_cell.length_c   1.000
_cell.angle_alpha   90.00
_cell.angle_beta   90.00
_cell.angle_gamma   90.00
#
_symmetry.space_group_name_H-M   'P 1'
#
loop_
_entity.id
_entity.type
_entity.pdbx_description
1 polymer ?
#
loop_
_entity_poly.entity_id
_entity_poly.type
_entity_poly.pdbx_seq_one_letter_code
_entity_poly.pdbx_strand_id
1 'polypeptide(L)'
;MLAYIAELAENGKETARVNYQLPGWVSHHNGDLWRQSAPVGNYGQGSPQWAMFNMSAAWLCMDLWEHYAFNQDEGFLRNEAYPLMKGAAEFCLAWLIPGPDGHLVTAPSTSTENSFFTPDGQAAQLSIASAQDMALIWDLFTNCIEASRILGIDQDFSAQVQKAREKLFPYQVGSQGQLQEWSVDFKEPEPHHRHMSHLIGFFLAARSPRKTIRV
;
A
#
# COMPACT_ATOMS: atom_id res chain seq x y z
N MET A 1 -8.11 17.65 3.76
CA MET A 1 -7.49 16.36 3.42
C MET A 1 -6.35 16.02 4.39
N LEU A 2 -5.27 16.80 4.47
CA LEU A 2 -4.11 16.46 5.32
C LEU A 2 -4.47 16.29 6.82
N ALA A 3 -5.26 17.21 7.38
CA ALA A 3 -5.76 17.08 8.76
C ALA A 3 -6.63 15.82 8.99
N TYR A 4 -7.42 15.43 7.97
CA TYR A 4 -8.20 14.19 8.03
C TYR A 4 -7.29 12.96 8.12
N ILE A 5 -6.19 12.94 7.37
CA ILE A 5 -5.20 11.85 7.42
C ILE A 5 -4.55 11.78 8.81
N ALA A 6 -4.18 12.92 9.39
CA ALA A 6 -3.60 12.96 10.73
C ALA A 6 -4.55 12.39 11.79
N GLU A 7 -5.83 12.78 11.76
CA GLU A 7 -6.84 12.27 12.70
C GLU A 7 -7.19 10.79 12.44
N LEU A 8 -7.21 10.37 11.18
CA LEU A 8 -7.41 8.96 10.80
C LEU A 8 -6.25 8.09 11.27
N ALA A 9 -5.01 8.59 11.22
CA ALA A 9 -3.85 7.88 11.71
C ALA A 9 -3.94 7.58 13.21
N GLU A 10 -4.51 8.49 14.02
CA GLU A 10 -4.63 8.24 15.45
C GLU A 10 -5.62 7.11 15.77
N ASN A 11 -6.74 7.04 15.06
CA ASN A 11 -7.65 5.90 15.13
C ASN A 11 -7.04 4.62 14.50
N GLY A 12 -6.27 4.80 13.43
CA GLY A 12 -5.61 3.73 12.70
C GLY A 12 -4.54 3.00 13.53
N LYS A 13 -3.93 3.66 14.52
CA LYS A 13 -3.04 3.01 15.50
C LYS A 13 -3.79 1.95 16.31
N GLU A 14 -4.99 2.26 16.77
CA GLU A 14 -5.82 1.31 17.51
C GLU A 14 -6.29 0.16 16.61
N THR A 15 -6.61 0.44 15.35
CA THR A 15 -6.94 -0.61 14.37
C THR A 15 -5.75 -1.53 14.10
N ALA A 16 -4.54 -0.98 13.91
CA ALA A 16 -3.32 -1.76 13.73
C ALA A 16 -3.08 -2.70 14.94
N ARG A 17 -3.25 -2.17 16.15
CA ARG A 17 -3.08 -2.92 17.41
C ARG A 17 -4.14 -4.00 17.60
N VAL A 18 -5.42 -3.70 17.40
CA VAL A 18 -6.53 -4.62 17.70
C VAL A 18 -6.69 -5.69 16.63
N ASN A 19 -6.69 -5.30 15.35
CA ASN A 19 -7.00 -6.21 14.25
C ASN A 19 -5.79 -7.04 13.82
N TYR A 20 -4.59 -6.46 13.91
CA TYR A 20 -3.37 -7.06 13.35
C TYR A 20 -2.28 -7.34 14.40
N GLN A 21 -2.37 -6.71 15.58
CA GLN A 21 -1.30 -6.74 16.59
C GLN A 21 0.03 -6.23 16.04
N LEU A 22 -0.03 -5.24 15.14
CA LEU A 22 1.12 -4.65 14.46
C LEU A 22 1.36 -3.19 14.90
N PRO A 23 2.61 -2.69 14.80
CA PRO A 23 2.92 -1.29 15.02
C PRO A 23 2.38 -0.40 13.90
N GLY A 24 2.58 0.91 14.06
CA GLY A 24 2.19 1.90 13.05
C GLY A 24 0.70 2.19 13.06
N TRP A 25 0.16 2.57 11.91
CA TRP A 25 -1.27 2.81 11.72
C TRP A 25 -1.76 2.27 10.37
N VAL A 26 -3.04 1.93 10.33
CA VAL A 26 -3.69 1.38 9.14
C VAL A 26 -5.09 1.97 8.98
N SER A 27 -5.53 2.11 7.74
CA SER A 27 -6.91 2.36 7.37
C SER A 27 -7.32 1.46 6.21
N HIS A 28 -8.62 1.35 5.97
CA HIS A 28 -9.19 0.51 4.91
C HIS A 28 -9.86 1.35 3.83
N HIS A 29 -10.48 0.70 2.83
CA HIS A 29 -11.05 1.38 1.66
C HIS A 29 -12.09 2.48 1.98
N ASN A 30 -12.78 2.42 3.13
CA ASN A 30 -13.76 3.43 3.54
C ASN A 30 -13.31 4.16 4.81
N GLY A 31 -13.57 5.46 4.83
CA GLY A 31 -13.48 6.31 6.01
C GLY A 31 -14.65 7.31 6.05
N ASP A 32 -14.90 7.90 7.22
CA ASP A 32 -16.06 8.77 7.45
C ASP A 32 -15.75 9.97 8.37
N LEU A 33 -16.78 10.71 8.77
CA LEU A 33 -16.67 11.86 9.67
C LEU A 33 -16.01 11.50 11.01
N TRP A 34 -16.15 10.26 11.47
CA TRP A 34 -15.65 9.76 12.75
C TRP A 34 -14.24 9.16 12.64
N ARG A 35 -13.63 9.26 11.45
CA ARG A 35 -12.30 8.71 11.15
C ARG A 35 -12.29 7.20 11.37
N GLN A 36 -13.32 6.51 10.88
CA GLN A 36 -13.32 5.05 10.86
C GLN A 36 -12.11 4.53 10.06
N SER A 37 -11.28 3.73 10.72
CA SER A 37 -10.08 3.11 10.14
C SER A 37 -10.18 1.59 9.97
N ALA A 38 -11.14 0.93 10.64
CA ALA A 38 -11.37 -0.51 10.56
C ALA A 38 -12.05 -0.94 9.24
N PRO A 39 -11.87 -2.20 8.77
CA PRO A 39 -12.53 -2.68 7.56
C PRO A 39 -14.05 -2.66 7.73
N VAL A 40 -14.78 -2.32 6.66
CA VAL A 40 -16.25 -2.40 6.66
C VAL A 40 -16.73 -3.82 6.30
N GLY A 41 -18.00 -3.97 5.91
CA GLY A 41 -18.53 -5.27 5.50
C GLY A 41 -19.26 -6.02 6.62
N ASN A 42 -19.71 -5.28 7.65
CA ASN A 42 -20.57 -5.79 8.72
C ASN A 42 -20.12 -7.16 9.26
N TYR A 43 -18.82 -7.26 9.56
CA TYR A 43 -18.20 -8.43 10.19
C TYR A 43 -18.45 -9.77 9.44
N GLY A 44 -18.46 -9.73 8.10
CA GLY A 44 -18.51 -10.93 7.26
C GLY A 44 -19.67 -10.97 6.26
N GLN A 45 -20.56 -9.98 6.25
CA GLN A 45 -21.60 -9.86 5.22
C GLN A 45 -21.07 -9.22 3.93
N GLY A 46 -20.06 -8.36 4.05
CA GLY A 46 -19.40 -7.71 2.91
C GLY A 46 -18.46 -8.65 2.17
N SER A 47 -18.23 -8.37 0.88
CA SER A 47 -17.29 -9.15 0.09
C SER A 47 -15.84 -8.79 0.47
N PRO A 48 -14.95 -9.78 0.65
CA PRO A 48 -13.55 -9.54 0.91
C PRO A 48 -12.85 -8.74 -0.20
N GLN A 49 -13.36 -8.76 -1.45
CA GLN A 49 -12.78 -8.05 -2.60
C GLN A 49 -12.61 -6.54 -2.41
N TRP A 50 -13.45 -5.93 -1.56
CA TRP A 50 -13.35 -4.52 -1.18
C TRP A 50 -13.08 -4.35 0.30
N ALA A 51 -13.69 -5.18 1.15
CA ALA A 51 -13.61 -5.01 2.60
C ALA A 51 -12.18 -5.16 3.13
N MET A 52 -11.38 -6.06 2.54
CA MET A 52 -10.05 -6.44 3.03
C MET A 52 -8.90 -5.70 2.32
N PHE A 53 -9.11 -4.43 1.95
CA PHE A 53 -8.05 -3.58 1.43
C PHE A 53 -7.46 -2.72 2.56
N ASN A 54 -6.27 -3.08 3.05
CA ASN A 54 -5.58 -2.42 4.17
C ASN A 54 -4.41 -1.50 3.74
N MET A 55 -4.33 -1.16 2.45
CA MET A 55 -3.29 -0.27 1.90
C MET A 55 -3.73 1.20 1.76
N SER A 56 -4.90 1.57 2.30
CA SER A 56 -5.40 2.96 2.25
C SER A 56 -4.44 3.93 2.94
N ALA A 57 -3.84 3.57 4.07
CA ALA A 57 -2.86 4.41 4.77
C ALA A 57 -1.64 4.72 3.88
N ALA A 58 -1.11 3.71 3.19
CA ALA A 58 0.01 3.87 2.26
C ALA A 58 -0.37 4.76 1.07
N TRP A 59 -1.59 4.61 0.54
CA TRP A 59 -2.10 5.46 -0.54
C TRP A 59 -2.28 6.91 -0.09
N LEU A 60 -2.93 7.16 1.06
CA LEU A 60 -3.12 8.52 1.59
C LEU A 60 -1.79 9.24 1.85
N CYS A 61 -0.74 8.50 2.22
CA CYS A 61 0.60 9.05 2.40
C CYS A 61 1.21 9.64 1.11
N MET A 62 0.71 9.28 -0.07
CA MET A 62 1.09 9.94 -1.32
C MET A 62 0.73 11.43 -1.30
N ASP A 63 -0.45 11.80 -0.80
CA ASP A 63 -0.89 13.20 -0.73
C ASP A 63 -0.02 14.01 0.25
N LEU A 64 0.41 13.39 1.35
CA LEU A 64 1.34 14.00 2.30
C LEU A 64 2.69 14.29 1.63
N TRP A 65 3.26 13.30 0.93
CA TRP A 65 4.52 13.47 0.21
C TRP A 65 4.39 14.50 -0.90
N GLU A 66 3.31 14.47 -1.67
CA GLU A 66 3.09 15.40 -2.77
C GLU A 66 2.95 16.83 -2.29
N HIS A 67 2.24 17.06 -1.19
CA HIS A 67 2.16 18.39 -0.61
C HIS A 67 3.55 18.97 -0.37
N TYR A 68 4.44 18.20 0.27
CA TYR A 68 5.85 18.56 0.43
C TYR A 68 6.57 18.72 -0.92
N ALA A 69 6.45 17.75 -1.83
CA ALA A 69 7.20 17.76 -3.08
C ALA A 69 6.88 18.99 -3.95
N PHE A 70 5.66 19.50 -3.89
CA PHE A 70 5.25 20.70 -4.61
C PHE A 70 5.70 22.02 -3.95
N ASN A 71 5.67 22.10 -2.62
CA ASN A 71 5.95 23.36 -1.90
C ASN A 71 7.35 23.46 -1.28
N GLN A 72 8.05 22.33 -1.16
CA GLN A 72 9.36 22.17 -0.53
C GLN A 72 9.42 22.66 0.94
N ASP A 73 8.30 22.62 1.66
CA ASP A 73 8.23 23.01 3.08
C ASP A 73 8.80 21.91 3.98
N GLU A 74 10.06 22.04 4.36
CA GLU A 74 10.74 21.12 5.29
C GLU A 74 10.12 21.11 6.69
N GLY A 75 9.46 22.20 7.11
CA GLY A 75 8.76 22.27 8.39
C GLY A 75 7.54 21.36 8.39
N PHE A 76 6.71 21.44 7.35
CA PHE A 76 5.61 20.52 7.12
C PHE A 76 6.10 19.07 6.99
N LEU A 77 7.17 18.83 6.21
CA LEU A 77 7.75 17.50 6.06
C LEU A 77 8.16 16.92 7.41
N ARG A 78 8.89 17.70 8.23
CA ARG A 78 9.41 17.25 9.53
C ARG A 78 8.31 17.00 10.56
N ASN A 79 7.34 17.91 10.65
CA ASN A 79 6.42 17.95 11.78
C ASN A 79 5.10 17.22 11.50
N GLU A 80 4.69 17.08 10.25
CA GLU A 80 3.39 16.54 9.87
C GLU A 80 3.52 15.32 8.95
N ALA A 81 4.10 15.48 7.76
CA ALA A 81 4.10 14.42 6.76
C ALA A 81 4.96 13.22 7.17
N TYR A 82 6.22 13.44 7.58
CA TYR A 82 7.15 12.35 7.87
C TYR A 82 6.70 11.46 9.03
N PRO A 83 6.24 11.98 10.19
CA PRO A 83 5.71 11.13 11.26
C PRO A 83 4.55 10.23 10.81
N LEU A 84 3.63 10.76 9.98
CA LEU A 84 2.51 10.00 9.44
C LEU A 84 2.96 8.94 8.42
N MET A 85 3.83 9.30 7.49
CA MET A 85 4.40 8.35 6.52
C MET A 85 5.20 7.24 7.22
N LYS A 86 6.02 7.60 8.22
CA LYS A 86 6.78 6.63 9.02
C LYS A 86 5.85 5.65 9.72
N GLY A 87 4.79 6.12 10.37
CA GLY A 87 3.82 5.25 11.04
C GLY A 87 3.10 4.30 10.06
N ALA A 88 2.78 4.73 8.85
CA ALA A 88 2.22 3.84 7.83
C ALA A 88 3.27 2.82 7.36
N ALA A 89 4.52 3.25 7.21
CA ALA A 89 5.62 2.38 6.79
C ALA A 89 5.98 1.32 7.84
N GLU A 90 5.87 1.66 9.13
CA GLU A 90 6.00 0.70 10.24
C GLU A 90 4.93 -0.40 10.16
N PHE A 91 3.67 -0.03 9.88
CA PHE A 91 2.62 -1.01 9.64
C PHE A 91 2.93 -1.89 8.43
N CYS A 92 3.28 -1.29 7.28
CA CYS A 92 3.61 -2.04 6.07
C CYS A 92 4.82 -2.98 6.28
N LEU A 93 5.88 -2.53 6.96
CA LEU A 93 7.03 -3.37 7.30
C LEU A 93 6.64 -4.60 8.12
N ALA A 94 5.71 -4.43 9.07
CA ALA A 94 5.27 -5.51 9.93
C ALA A 94 4.18 -6.39 9.28
N TRP A 95 3.47 -5.88 8.27
CA TRP A 95 2.49 -6.61 7.48
C TRP A 95 3.13 -7.52 6.43
N LEU A 96 4.30 -7.13 5.91
CA LEU A 96 5.05 -7.93 4.95
C LEU A 96 5.56 -9.23 5.60
N ILE A 97 5.34 -10.34 4.91
CA ILE A 97 5.83 -11.66 5.31
C ILE A 97 6.71 -12.26 4.21
N PRO A 98 7.61 -13.22 4.52
CA PRO A 98 8.32 -13.97 3.51
C PRO A 98 7.36 -14.74 2.60
N GLY A 99 7.51 -14.56 1.28
CA GLY A 99 6.80 -15.24 0.22
C GLY A 99 7.73 -16.12 -0.64
N PRO A 100 7.30 -16.46 -1.87
CA PRO A 100 8.09 -17.23 -2.81
C PRO A 100 9.47 -16.61 -3.08
N ASP A 101 10.48 -17.47 -3.23
CA ASP A 101 11.85 -17.08 -3.60
C ASP A 101 12.50 -16.04 -2.68
N GLY A 102 12.05 -15.95 -1.43
CA GLY A 102 12.61 -15.05 -0.41
C GLY A 102 12.19 -13.58 -0.55
N HIS A 103 11.26 -13.28 -1.45
CA HIS A 103 10.64 -11.97 -1.56
C HIS A 103 9.66 -11.71 -0.41
N LEU A 104 9.35 -10.44 -0.17
CA LEU A 104 8.33 -10.01 0.78
C LEU A 104 7.01 -9.79 0.07
N VAL A 105 5.93 -10.34 0.64
CA VAL A 105 4.57 -10.29 0.10
C VAL A 105 3.59 -9.80 1.16
N THR A 106 2.44 -9.29 0.72
CA THR A 106 1.27 -9.06 1.59
C THR A 106 0.34 -10.28 1.55
N ALA A 107 -0.24 -10.65 2.69
CA ALA A 107 -1.20 -11.74 2.78
C ALA A 107 -2.14 -11.56 3.99
N PRO A 108 -3.47 -11.52 3.80
CA PRO A 108 -4.18 -11.50 2.51
C PRO A 108 -3.91 -10.21 1.74
N SER A 109 -4.07 -10.29 0.42
CA SER A 109 -3.93 -9.16 -0.51
C SER A 109 -5.10 -9.16 -1.50
N THR A 110 -5.59 -7.97 -1.83
CA THR A 110 -6.64 -7.75 -2.83
C THR A 110 -6.14 -6.84 -3.94
N SER A 111 -6.76 -6.95 -5.10
CA SER A 111 -6.78 -5.86 -6.07
C SER A 111 -8.16 -5.22 -5.99
N THR A 112 -8.21 -3.91 -5.75
CA THR A 112 -9.45 -3.23 -5.32
C THR A 112 -10.65 -3.64 -6.17
N GLU A 113 -11.61 -4.33 -5.52
CA GLU A 113 -12.88 -4.77 -6.09
C GLU A 113 -12.85 -5.77 -7.24
N ASN A 114 -11.67 -6.24 -7.65
CA ASN A 114 -11.53 -7.20 -8.73
C ASN A 114 -11.45 -8.64 -8.20
N SER A 115 -11.64 -9.60 -9.11
CA SER A 115 -11.58 -11.03 -8.81
C SER A 115 -10.81 -11.77 -9.90
N PHE A 116 -10.41 -12.99 -9.61
CA PHE A 116 -9.68 -13.85 -10.53
C PHE A 116 -10.22 -15.28 -10.47
N PHE A 117 -9.96 -16.08 -11.51
CA PHE A 117 -10.18 -17.52 -11.46
C PHE A 117 -8.94 -18.24 -10.93
N THR A 118 -9.13 -19.07 -9.92
CA THR A 118 -8.13 -20.02 -9.43
C THR A 118 -7.81 -21.10 -10.49
N PRO A 119 -6.72 -21.86 -10.34
CA PRO A 119 -6.36 -22.92 -11.30
C PRO A 119 -7.44 -24.00 -11.52
N ASP A 120 -8.30 -24.24 -10.52
CA ASP A 120 -9.44 -25.14 -10.60
C ASP A 120 -10.74 -24.48 -11.12
N GLY A 121 -10.66 -23.21 -11.56
CA GLY A 121 -11.73 -22.48 -12.23
C GLY A 121 -12.74 -21.80 -11.29
N GLN A 122 -12.49 -21.76 -9.98
CA GLN A 122 -13.35 -21.05 -9.02
C GLN A 122 -13.00 -19.56 -8.98
N ALA A 123 -13.99 -18.71 -8.73
CA ALA A 123 -13.74 -17.28 -8.54
C ALA A 123 -13.21 -17.03 -7.12
N ALA A 124 -12.10 -16.30 -7.02
CA ALA A 124 -11.48 -15.87 -5.77
C ALA A 124 -11.16 -14.36 -5.79
N GLN A 125 -11.03 -13.78 -4.60
CA GLN A 125 -10.83 -12.34 -4.42
C GLN A 125 -9.57 -12.01 -3.61
N LEU A 126 -9.07 -12.96 -2.81
CA LEU A 126 -7.89 -12.81 -1.98
C LEU A 126 -6.73 -13.62 -2.56
N SER A 127 -5.56 -13.01 -2.57
CA SER A 127 -4.30 -13.63 -3.00
C SER A 127 -3.15 -13.17 -2.09
N ILE A 128 -1.93 -13.22 -2.60
CA ILE A 128 -0.75 -12.58 -2.01
C ILE A 128 -0.18 -11.56 -2.99
N ALA A 129 0.42 -10.48 -2.45
CA ALA A 129 1.18 -9.49 -3.23
C ALA A 129 0.51 -9.05 -4.55
N SER A 130 -0.70 -8.49 -4.47
CA SER A 130 -1.26 -7.78 -5.62
C SER A 130 -0.30 -6.69 -6.09
N ALA A 131 -0.30 -6.42 -7.39
CA ALA A 131 0.55 -5.37 -7.94
C ALA A 131 0.22 -4.00 -7.33
N GLN A 132 -1.04 -3.79 -6.91
CA GLN A 132 -1.47 -2.60 -6.19
C GLN A 132 -0.77 -2.46 -4.83
N ASP A 133 -0.77 -3.50 -4.01
CA ASP A 133 -0.12 -3.48 -2.69
C ASP A 133 1.38 -3.21 -2.83
N MET A 134 2.05 -3.94 -3.73
CA MET A 134 3.49 -3.81 -3.94
C MET A 134 3.85 -2.39 -4.39
N ALA A 135 3.03 -1.79 -5.26
CA ALA A 135 3.24 -0.41 -5.72
C ALA A 135 3.13 0.62 -4.59
N LEU A 136 2.06 0.52 -3.79
CA LEU A 136 1.78 1.46 -2.71
C LEU A 136 2.84 1.39 -1.62
N ILE A 137 3.24 0.17 -1.23
CA ILE A 137 4.32 -0.03 -0.24
C ILE A 137 5.66 0.48 -0.80
N TRP A 138 5.97 0.18 -2.06
CA TRP A 138 7.21 0.65 -2.69
C TRP A 138 7.29 2.18 -2.71
N ASP A 139 6.19 2.86 -3.02
CA ASP A 139 6.12 4.33 -3.04
C ASP A 139 6.30 4.92 -1.64
N LEU A 140 5.56 4.41 -0.66
CA LEU A 140 5.65 4.84 0.72
C LEU A 140 7.08 4.69 1.26
N PHE A 141 7.69 3.54 1.02
CA PHE A 141 9.07 3.27 1.42
C PHE A 141 10.05 4.22 0.74
N THR A 142 9.87 4.47 -0.55
CA THR A 142 10.68 5.44 -1.31
C THR A 142 10.58 6.86 -0.73
N ASN A 143 9.36 7.30 -0.41
CA ASN A 143 9.13 8.63 0.17
C ASN A 143 9.72 8.73 1.59
N CYS A 144 9.63 7.67 2.40
CA CYS A 144 10.24 7.64 3.74
C CYS A 144 11.77 7.72 3.69
N ILE A 145 12.41 6.97 2.79
CA ILE A 145 13.86 6.99 2.58
C ILE A 145 14.32 8.41 2.19
N GLU A 146 13.61 9.02 1.24
CA GLU A 146 13.95 10.35 0.76
C GLU A 146 13.69 11.43 1.83
N ALA A 147 12.58 11.36 2.57
CA ALA A 147 12.29 12.26 3.67
C ALA A 147 13.36 12.18 4.77
N SER A 148 13.75 10.96 5.16
CA SER A 148 14.85 10.71 6.11
C SER A 148 16.16 11.36 5.63
N ARG A 149 16.49 11.23 4.34
CA ARG A 149 17.67 11.85 3.72
C ARG A 149 17.62 13.37 3.75
N ILE A 150 16.49 13.97 3.39
CA ILE A 150 16.29 15.42 3.35
C ILE A 150 16.39 16.02 4.75
N LEU A 151 15.70 15.40 5.72
CA LEU A 151 15.63 15.89 7.09
C LEU A 151 16.88 15.56 7.92
N GLY A 152 17.72 14.64 7.45
CA GLY A 152 18.92 14.18 8.16
C GLY A 152 18.62 13.36 9.42
N ILE A 153 17.53 12.58 9.44
CA ILE A 153 17.06 11.82 10.62
C ILE A 153 16.78 10.35 10.29
N ASP A 154 16.63 9.49 11.31
CA ASP A 154 16.11 8.12 11.18
C ASP A 154 16.85 7.21 10.19
N GLN A 155 18.19 7.30 10.16
CA GLN A 155 19.02 6.55 9.22
C GLN A 155 18.85 5.03 9.35
N ASP A 156 18.71 4.51 10.58
CA ASP A 156 18.50 3.09 10.84
C ASP A 156 17.15 2.59 10.29
N PHE A 157 16.09 3.36 10.51
CA PHE A 157 14.76 3.06 9.97
C PHE A 157 14.76 3.12 8.45
N SER A 158 15.39 4.15 7.87
CA SER A 158 15.56 4.29 6.42
C SER A 158 16.28 3.09 5.81
N ALA A 159 17.35 2.59 6.46
CA ALA A 159 18.06 1.39 6.03
C ALA A 159 17.19 0.12 6.11
N GLN A 160 16.38 -0.02 7.16
CA GLN A 160 15.44 -1.13 7.31
C GLN A 160 14.38 -1.13 6.20
N VAL A 161 13.76 0.03 5.97
CA VAL A 161 12.77 0.26 4.92
C VAL A 161 13.37 0.00 3.54
N GLN A 162 14.60 0.47 3.28
CA GLN A 162 15.29 0.22 2.02
C GLN A 162 15.51 -1.26 1.77
N LYS A 163 15.99 -2.01 2.76
CA LYS A 163 16.20 -3.46 2.66
C LYS A 163 14.90 -4.22 2.39
N ALA A 164 13.78 -3.79 2.99
CA ALA A 164 12.48 -4.37 2.72
C ALA A 164 11.98 -4.02 1.31
N ARG A 165 12.11 -2.77 0.89
CA ARG A 165 11.74 -2.29 -0.45
C ARG A 165 12.43 -3.08 -1.57
N GLU A 166 13.72 -3.35 -1.40
CA GLU A 166 14.52 -4.13 -2.37
C GLU A 166 14.12 -5.61 -2.44
N LYS A 167 13.35 -6.11 -1.46
CA LYS A 167 12.86 -7.49 -1.40
C LYS A 167 11.38 -7.63 -1.73
N LEU A 168 10.66 -6.54 -1.97
CA LEU A 168 9.25 -6.63 -2.36
C LEU A 168 9.10 -7.51 -3.59
N PHE A 169 8.03 -8.30 -3.62
CA PHE A 169 7.71 -9.10 -4.79
C PHE A 169 7.61 -8.21 -6.04
N PRO A 170 8.41 -8.48 -7.08
CA PRO A 170 8.51 -7.57 -8.22
C PRO A 170 7.27 -7.68 -9.11
N TYR A 171 7.08 -6.66 -9.93
CA TYR A 171 6.12 -6.73 -11.03
C TYR A 171 6.47 -7.88 -11.98
N GLN A 172 5.43 -8.43 -12.61
CA GLN A 172 5.54 -9.55 -13.53
C GLN A 172 4.83 -9.21 -14.84
N VAL A 173 5.38 -9.69 -15.95
CA VAL A 173 4.68 -9.67 -17.24
C VAL A 173 3.90 -10.97 -17.39
N GLY A 174 2.61 -10.86 -17.68
CA GLY A 174 1.73 -11.99 -17.94
C GLY A 174 1.94 -12.57 -19.34
N SER A 175 1.30 -13.70 -19.59
CA SER A 175 1.38 -14.44 -20.87
C SER A 175 0.87 -13.66 -22.08
N GLN A 176 0.09 -12.58 -21.89
CA GLN A 176 -0.40 -11.70 -22.96
C GLN A 176 0.42 -10.42 -23.10
N GLY A 177 1.56 -10.30 -22.40
CA GLY A 177 2.40 -9.10 -22.39
C GLY A 177 1.87 -7.98 -21.48
N GLN A 178 0.82 -8.25 -20.70
CA GLN A 178 0.23 -7.33 -19.75
C GLN A 178 0.99 -7.30 -18.42
N LEU A 179 0.90 -6.20 -17.67
CA LEU A 179 1.32 -6.19 -16.26
C LEU A 179 0.36 -7.09 -15.46
N GLN A 180 0.87 -8.07 -14.72
CA GLN A 180 0.01 -8.93 -13.91
C GLN A 180 -0.63 -8.14 -12.76
N GLU A 181 -1.93 -8.31 -12.55
CA GLU A 181 -2.66 -7.67 -11.45
C GLU A 181 -2.44 -8.36 -10.10
N TRP A 182 -2.21 -9.67 -10.14
CA TRP A 182 -1.88 -10.52 -8.99
C TRP A 182 -0.50 -11.15 -9.13
N SER A 183 0.00 -11.79 -8.07
CA SER A 183 1.30 -12.47 -8.05
C SER A 183 1.40 -13.72 -8.94
N VAL A 184 0.26 -14.16 -9.49
CA VAL A 184 0.15 -15.25 -10.46
C VAL A 184 -0.64 -14.71 -11.65
N ASP A 185 -0.30 -15.16 -12.85
CA ASP A 185 -0.99 -14.85 -14.11
C ASP A 185 -2.37 -15.54 -14.17
N PHE A 186 -3.27 -15.14 -13.27
CA PHE A 186 -4.62 -15.67 -13.19
C PHE A 186 -5.48 -15.18 -14.35
N LYS A 187 -6.50 -15.98 -14.68
CA LYS A 187 -7.53 -15.57 -15.64
C LYS A 187 -8.51 -14.62 -14.99
N GLU A 188 -8.82 -13.52 -15.67
CA GLU A 188 -9.77 -12.50 -15.22
C GLU A 188 -11.23 -12.87 -15.61
N PRO A 189 -12.18 -12.82 -14.65
CA PRO A 189 -13.62 -12.90 -14.92
C PRO A 189 -14.14 -11.66 -15.64
N GLU A 190 -13.57 -10.49 -15.37
CA GLU A 190 -13.99 -9.19 -15.92
C GLU A 190 -12.79 -8.44 -16.54
N PRO A 191 -12.35 -8.75 -17.77
CA PRO A 191 -11.22 -8.05 -18.42
C PRO A 191 -11.43 -6.54 -18.67
N HIS A 192 -12.66 -6.06 -18.50
CA HIS A 192 -13.04 -4.65 -18.62
C HIS A 192 -13.51 -4.08 -17.28
N HIS A 193 -13.01 -4.63 -16.18
CA HIS A 193 -13.30 -4.13 -14.85
C HIS A 193 -12.93 -2.64 -14.77
N ARG A 194 -13.74 -1.87 -14.04
CA ARG A 194 -13.62 -0.40 -14.02
C ARG A 194 -12.37 0.09 -13.29
N HIS A 195 -11.84 -0.71 -12.37
CA HIS A 195 -10.61 -0.41 -11.65
C HIS A 195 -9.41 -0.98 -12.39
N MET A 196 -8.36 -0.18 -12.49
CA MET A 196 -7.05 -0.56 -13.02
C MET A 196 -6.01 -0.47 -11.90
N SER A 197 -6.32 -1.10 -10.77
CA SER A 197 -5.59 -0.99 -9.51
C SER A 197 -4.10 -1.33 -9.63
N HIS A 198 -3.76 -2.30 -10.48
CA HIS A 198 -2.39 -2.70 -10.77
C HIS A 198 -1.58 -1.64 -11.52
N LEU A 199 -2.23 -0.67 -12.18
CA LEU A 199 -1.58 0.43 -12.89
C LEU A 199 -1.31 1.65 -12.01
N ILE A 200 -1.60 1.60 -10.71
CA ILE A 200 -1.30 2.72 -9.80
C ILE A 200 0.18 3.12 -9.87
N GLY A 201 1.09 2.15 -9.99
CA GLY A 201 2.54 2.39 -10.16
C GLY A 201 2.89 3.22 -11.39
N PHE A 202 2.13 3.10 -12.49
CA PHE A 202 2.33 3.91 -13.69
C PHE A 202 2.02 5.39 -13.42
N PHE A 203 0.92 5.66 -12.74
CA PHE A 203 0.55 7.02 -12.35
C PHE A 203 1.55 7.64 -11.37
N LEU A 204 2.06 6.84 -10.42
CA LEU A 204 3.11 7.26 -9.48
C LEU A 204 4.41 7.63 -10.19
N ALA A 205 4.83 6.82 -11.17
CA ALA A 205 6.02 7.07 -11.98
C ALA A 205 5.90 8.37 -12.79
N ALA A 206 4.71 8.70 -13.28
CA ALA A 206 4.48 9.93 -14.02
C ALA A 206 4.64 11.21 -13.15
N ARG A 207 4.45 11.09 -11.83
CA ARG A 207 4.56 12.22 -10.90
C ARG A 207 5.99 12.52 -10.44
N SER A 208 6.90 11.55 -10.55
CA SER A 208 8.33 11.77 -10.31
C SER A 208 9.18 10.74 -11.07
N PRO A 209 10.18 11.18 -11.85
CA PRO A 209 11.05 10.26 -12.60
C PRO A 209 11.90 9.35 -11.71
N ARG A 210 11.89 9.57 -10.39
CA ARG A 210 12.55 8.69 -9.40
C ARG A 210 11.67 7.51 -8.96
N LYS A 211 10.38 7.50 -9.32
CA LYS A 211 9.37 6.53 -8.90
C LYS A 211 9.10 5.45 -9.95
N THR A 212 10.14 4.84 -10.51
CA THR A 212 9.97 3.77 -11.52
C THR A 212 10.16 2.40 -10.89
N ILE A 213 9.06 1.66 -10.77
CA ILE A 213 9.09 0.22 -10.45
C ILE A 213 9.53 -0.50 -11.73
N ARG A 214 10.60 -1.29 -11.62
CA ARG A 214 11.09 -2.11 -12.74
C ARG A 214 10.38 -3.46 -12.72
N VAL A 215 10.10 -3.94 -13.92
CA VAL A 215 9.69 -5.33 -14.18
C VAL A 215 10.94 -6.16 -14.42
#